data_AF-A0A948QE27-F1
#
_entry.id   AF-A0A948QE27-F1
#
_cell.length_a   1.000
_cell.length_b   1.000
_cell.length_c   1.000
_cell.angle_alpha   90.00
_cell.angle_beta   90.00
_cell.angle_gamma   90.00
#
_symmetry.space_group_name_H-M   'P 1'
#
loop_
_entity.id
_entity.type
_entity.pdbx_description
1 polymer ?
#
loop_
_entity_poly.entity_id
_entity_poly.type
_entity_poly.pdbx_seq_one_letter_code
_entity_poly.pdbx_strand_id
1 'polypeptide(L)'
;RAKKATCPLPEKCPLKAIWVRPIHDYRRFGYRVARKTEEWVNLYNHRTAIERVNSRLKCERRLDSHCFRGLDKVRFHCSLAVLSLLAGALVKAMRGELEEVRVCARRIA
;
A
#
# COMPACT_ATOMS: atom_id res chain seq x y z
N ARG A 1 10.41 -1.47 -30.23
CA ARG A 1 11.38 -0.65 -29.44
C ARG A 1 10.81 0.76 -29.33
N ALA A 2 10.47 1.26 -28.14
CA ALA A 2 10.10 2.67 -27.99
C ALA A 2 11.27 3.54 -28.43
N LYS A 3 11.03 4.52 -29.33
CA LYS A 3 12.04 5.48 -29.74
C LYS A 3 12.42 6.34 -28.54
N LYS A 4 13.69 6.69 -28.40
CA LYS A 4 14.17 7.62 -27.36
C LYS A 4 13.44 8.95 -27.59
N ALA A 5 12.65 9.41 -26.62
CA ALA A 5 12.08 10.75 -26.69
C ALA A 5 13.20 11.77 -26.43
N THR A 6 13.65 12.48 -27.47
CA THR A 6 14.64 13.54 -27.30
C THR A 6 14.00 14.65 -26.46
N CYS A 7 14.63 15.06 -25.35
CA CYS A 7 14.15 16.18 -24.55
C CYS A 7 14.07 17.42 -25.44
N PRO A 8 12.94 18.16 -25.47
CA PRO A 8 12.81 19.37 -26.30
C PRO A 8 13.71 20.54 -25.84
N LEU A 9 14.39 20.42 -24.68
CA LEU A 9 15.25 21.47 -24.13
C LEU A 9 16.58 20.89 -23.59
N PRO A 10 17.47 20.39 -24.46
CA PRO A 10 18.72 19.75 -24.04
C PRO A 10 19.75 20.74 -23.48
N GLU A 11 19.79 21.98 -23.96
CA GLU A 11 20.79 22.98 -23.54
C GLU A 11 20.41 23.73 -22.25
N LYS A 12 19.11 23.84 -21.94
CA LYS A 12 18.59 24.63 -20.80
C LYS A 12 18.23 23.81 -19.58
N CYS A 13 18.27 22.47 -19.67
CA CYS A 13 17.81 21.61 -18.59
C CYS A 13 18.99 21.19 -17.69
N PRO A 14 19.11 21.73 -16.46
CA PRO A 14 20.16 21.32 -15.51
C PRO A 14 19.92 19.91 -14.92
N LEU A 15 18.78 19.29 -15.23
CA LEU A 15 18.40 17.98 -14.71
C LEU A 15 19.08 16.88 -15.53
N LYS A 16 19.87 16.03 -14.85
CA LYS A 16 20.35 14.77 -15.45
C LYS A 16 19.15 13.88 -15.77
N ALA A 17 18.77 13.82 -17.04
CA ALA A 17 17.76 12.89 -17.51
C ALA A 17 18.35 11.46 -17.52
N ILE A 18 17.92 10.63 -16.57
CA ILE A 18 18.32 9.22 -16.51
C ILE A 18 17.29 8.41 -17.30
N TRP A 19 17.75 7.78 -18.37
CA TRP A 19 16.95 6.80 -19.11
C TRP A 19 16.86 5.51 -18.33
N VAL A 20 15.71 5.23 -17.73
CA VAL A 20 15.51 3.93 -17.10
C VAL A 20 14.52 3.11 -17.90
N ARG A 21 14.98 1.94 -18.36
CA ARG A 21 14.09 0.95 -18.95
C ARG A 21 13.00 0.65 -17.91
N PRO A 22 11.71 0.63 -18.31
CA PRO A 22 10.64 0.14 -17.45
C PRO A 22 10.81 -1.37 -17.33
N ILE A 23 11.79 -1.82 -16.55
CA ILE A 23 11.90 -3.20 -16.11
C ILE A 23 10.82 -3.36 -15.05
N HIS A 24 9.57 -3.51 -15.51
CA HIS A 24 8.30 -3.97 -14.87
C HIS A 24 8.00 -3.62 -13.39
N ASP A 25 8.86 -2.90 -12.70
CA ASP A 25 8.86 -2.75 -11.27
C ASP A 25 8.93 -1.26 -10.96
N TYR A 26 7.77 -0.62 -11.06
CA TYR A 26 7.54 0.78 -10.70
C TYR A 26 8.05 1.11 -9.28
N ARG A 27 8.20 0.10 -8.41
CA ARG A 27 8.84 0.21 -7.10
C ARG A 27 10.34 0.53 -7.14
N ARG A 28 10.97 0.74 -8.31
CA ARG A 28 12.37 1.20 -8.42
C ARG A 28 12.51 2.71 -8.61
N PHE A 29 11.43 3.41 -8.95
CA PHE A 29 11.49 4.82 -9.37
C PHE A 29 10.97 5.82 -8.34
N GLY A 30 10.23 5.36 -7.33
CA GLY A 30 9.51 6.23 -6.41
C GLY A 30 9.96 6.18 -4.95
N TYR A 31 11.00 5.40 -4.60
CA TYR A 31 11.39 5.27 -3.20
C TYR A 31 12.50 6.26 -2.85
N ARG A 32 12.26 7.01 -1.76
CA ARG A 32 13.27 7.83 -1.08
C ARG A 32 14.39 6.97 -0.45
N VAL A 33 14.12 5.67 -0.28
CA VAL A 33 15.03 4.69 0.31
C VAL A 33 15.58 3.78 -0.78
N ALA A 34 16.91 3.75 -0.93
CA ALA A 34 17.57 2.90 -1.91
C ALA A 34 17.42 1.41 -1.54
N ARG A 35 17.18 0.55 -2.54
CA ARG A 35 17.09 -0.90 -2.30
C ARG A 35 18.40 -1.45 -1.73
N LYS A 36 18.30 -2.52 -0.93
CA LYS A 36 19.41 -3.20 -0.25
C LYS A 36 20.11 -2.37 0.85
N THR A 37 19.61 -1.18 1.16
CA THR A 37 19.99 -0.49 2.40
C THR A 37 19.35 -1.18 3.59
N GLU A 38 19.94 -1.03 4.77
CA GLU A 38 19.37 -1.53 6.02
C GLU A 38 17.97 -0.94 6.28
N GLU A 39 17.80 0.36 6.02
CA GLU A 39 16.50 1.03 6.09
C GLU A 39 15.46 0.37 5.17
N TRP A 40 15.84 0.02 3.93
CA TRP A 40 14.95 -0.69 3.02
C TRP A 40 14.59 -2.08 3.54
N VAL A 41 15.55 -2.84 4.06
CA VAL A 41 15.30 -4.17 4.63
C VAL A 41 14.32 -4.08 5.79
N ASN A 42 14.54 -3.14 6.70
CA ASN A 42 13.66 -2.90 7.85
C ASN A 42 12.23 -2.57 7.41
N LEU A 43 12.06 -1.63 6.46
CA LEU A 43 10.74 -1.31 5.90
C LEU A 43 10.12 -2.50 5.17
N TYR A 44 10.90 -3.27 4.41
CA TYR A 44 10.41 -4.41 3.64
C TYR A 44 9.98 -5.57 4.55
N ASN A 45 10.58 -5.74 5.71
CA ASN A 45 10.17 -6.73 6.71
C ASN A 45 8.73 -6.48 7.21
N HIS A 46 8.25 -5.24 7.17
CA HIS A 46 6.86 -4.91 7.49
C HIS A 46 5.85 -5.27 6.39
N ARG A 47 6.27 -5.74 5.20
CA ARG A 47 5.35 -6.08 4.11
C ARG A 47 4.29 -7.10 4.52
N THR A 48 4.66 -8.08 5.34
CA THR A 48 3.74 -9.15 5.75
C THR A 48 2.62 -8.60 6.63
N ALA A 49 2.89 -7.52 7.38
CA ALA A 49 1.82 -6.82 8.11
C ALA A 49 0.80 -6.21 7.12
N ILE A 50 1.28 -5.58 6.04
CA ILE A 50 0.42 -5.00 4.99
C ILE A 50 -0.36 -6.09 4.25
N GLU A 51 0.29 -7.19 3.87
CA GLU A 51 -0.35 -8.33 3.20
C GLU A 51 -1.49 -8.92 4.05
N ARG A 52 -1.29 -9.02 5.37
CA ARG A 52 -2.35 -9.44 6.31
C ARG A 52 -3.53 -8.46 6.34
N VAL A 53 -3.27 -7.16 6.37
CA VAL A 53 -4.33 -6.13 6.31
C VAL A 53 -5.10 -6.24 5.00
N ASN A 54 -4.41 -6.41 3.87
CA ASN A 54 -5.06 -6.58 2.57
C ASN A 54 -5.91 -7.85 2.51
N SER A 55 -5.45 -8.97 3.06
CA SER A 55 -6.26 -10.19 3.19
C SER A 55 -7.54 -9.92 3.98
N ARG A 56 -7.44 -9.15 5.08
CA ARG A 56 -8.59 -8.81 5.93
C ARG A 56 -9.62 -7.93 5.27
N LEU A 57 -9.12 -6.96 4.51
CA LEU A 57 -9.94 -6.10 3.70
C LEU A 57 -10.74 -6.93 2.68
N LYS A 58 -10.08 -7.85 1.98
CA LYS A 58 -10.72 -8.72 0.99
C LYS A 58 -11.74 -9.67 1.59
N CYS A 59 -11.33 -10.48 2.57
CA CYS A 59 -12.12 -11.60 3.08
C CYS A 59 -13.12 -11.15 4.16
N GLU A 60 -12.66 -10.51 5.23
CA GLU A 60 -13.47 -10.14 6.39
C GLU A 60 -14.29 -8.86 6.16
N ARG A 61 -13.78 -7.91 5.35
CA ARG A 61 -14.48 -6.65 5.03
C ARG A 61 -15.16 -6.66 3.65
N ARG A 62 -15.27 -7.84 3.03
CA ARG A 62 -16.01 -8.09 1.78
C ARG A 62 -15.57 -7.21 0.61
N LEU A 63 -14.32 -6.74 0.57
CA LEU A 63 -13.83 -5.98 -0.58
C LEU A 63 -13.72 -6.83 -1.85
N ASP A 64 -13.60 -8.14 -1.71
CA ASP A 64 -13.60 -9.06 -2.87
C ASP A 64 -15.02 -9.37 -3.39
N SER A 65 -16.03 -9.23 -2.52
CA SER A 65 -17.44 -9.56 -2.80
C SER A 65 -18.37 -8.36 -2.61
N HIS A 66 -17.87 -7.15 -2.86
CA HIS A 66 -18.65 -5.94 -2.67
C HIS A 66 -19.73 -5.79 -3.76
N CYS A 67 -20.89 -5.25 -3.41
CA CYS A 67 -21.98 -4.99 -4.37
C CYS A 67 -22.05 -3.51 -4.82
N PHE A 68 -21.08 -2.68 -4.40
CA PHE A 68 -21.10 -1.25 -4.71
C PHE A 68 -20.73 -0.98 -6.18
N ARG A 69 -21.50 -0.08 -6.81
CA ARG A 69 -21.19 0.47 -8.14
C ARG A 69 -20.66 1.90 -8.01
N GLY A 70 -19.55 2.19 -8.68
CA GLY A 70 -18.89 3.50 -8.67
C GLY A 70 -17.69 3.55 -7.73
N LEU A 71 -16.60 4.16 -8.21
CA LEU A 71 -15.31 4.17 -7.54
C LEU A 71 -15.36 4.87 -6.17
N ASP A 72 -16.16 5.93 -6.03
CA ASP A 72 -16.23 6.69 -4.78
C ASP A 72 -16.89 5.90 -3.65
N LYS A 73 -17.90 5.07 -3.96
CA LYS A 73 -18.52 4.17 -2.98
C LYS A 73 -17.55 3.07 -2.54
N VAL A 74 -16.78 2.52 -3.49
CA VAL A 74 -15.73 1.53 -3.18
C VAL A 74 -14.64 2.17 -2.31
N ARG A 75 -14.19 3.39 -2.65
CA ARG A 75 -13.21 4.14 -1.83
C ARG A 75 -13.72 4.39 -0.42
N PHE A 76 -14.96 4.85 -0.29
CA PHE A 76 -15.58 5.07 1.01
C PHE A 76 -15.62 3.78 1.85
N HIS A 77 -16.05 2.67 1.25
CA HIS A 77 -16.05 1.35 1.90
C HIS A 77 -14.65 0.91 2.33
N CYS A 78 -13.64 1.02 1.45
CA CYS A 78 -12.24 0.75 1.78
C CYS A 78 -11.77 1.56 3.00
N SER A 79 -12.01 2.87 2.97
CA SER A 79 -11.57 3.78 4.03
C SER A 79 -12.22 3.43 5.37
N LEU A 80 -13.53 3.18 5.38
CA LEU A 80 -14.25 2.79 6.59
C LEU A 80 -13.79 1.42 7.12
N ALA A 81 -13.53 0.47 6.23
CA ALA A 81 -12.98 -0.83 6.58
C ALA A 81 -11.62 -0.70 7.28
N VAL A 82 -10.71 0.13 6.75
CA VAL A 82 -9.40 0.38 7.38
C VAL A 82 -9.55 1.07 8.74
N LEU A 83 -10.38 2.12 8.83
CA LEU A 83 -10.63 2.82 10.09
C LEU A 83 -11.18 1.88 11.16
N SER A 84 -12.10 0.98 10.81
CA SER A 84 -12.65 0.00 11.74
C SER A 84 -11.61 -1.00 12.25
N LEU A 85 -10.66 -1.42 11.40
CA LEU A 85 -9.56 -2.29 11.80
C LEU A 85 -8.60 -1.58 12.77
N LEU A 86 -8.29 -0.31 12.49
CA LEU A 86 -7.44 0.52 13.35
C LEU A 86 -8.10 0.80 14.71
N ALA A 87 -9.40 1.13 14.72
CA ALA A 87 -10.14 1.36 15.96
C ALA A 87 -10.15 0.11 16.85
N GLY A 88 -10.41 -1.07 16.27
CA GLY A 88 -10.36 -2.34 17.01
C GLY A 88 -8.97 -2.63 17.57
N ALA A 89 -7.92 -2.45 16.76
CA ALA A 89 -6.53 -2.61 17.18
C ALA A 89 -6.16 -1.65 18.32
N LEU A 90 -6.59 -0.38 18.24
CA LEU A 90 -6.35 0.64 19.24
C LEU A 90 -6.99 0.27 20.58
N VAL A 91 -8.28 -0.12 20.58
CA VAL A 91 -8.98 -0.51 21.80
C VAL A 91 -8.30 -1.70 22.48
N LYS A 92 -7.90 -2.72 21.71
CA LYS A 92 -7.17 -3.88 22.24
C LYS A 92 -5.81 -3.49 22.82
N ALA A 93 -5.08 -2.61 22.14
CA ALA A 93 -3.81 -2.10 22.62
C ALA A 93 -3.96 -1.31 23.93
N MET A 94 -4.99 -0.45 24.03
CA MET A 94 -5.29 0.31 25.24
C MET A 94 -5.66 -0.58 26.43
N ARG A 95 -6.21 -1.78 26.18
CA ARG A 95 -6.54 -2.78 27.21
C ARG A 95 -5.37 -3.69 27.58
N GLY A 96 -4.20 -3.53 26.96
CA GLY A 96 -3.05 -4.41 27.16
C GLY A 96 -3.18 -5.78 26.48
N GLU A 97 -4.23 -5.99 25.67
CA GLU A 97 -4.52 -7.26 24.98
C GLU A 97 -3.70 -7.36 23.68
N LEU A 98 -2.36 -7.30 23.79
CA LEU A 98 -1.45 -7.17 22.65
C LEU A 98 -1.51 -8.35 21.66
N GLU A 99 -1.77 -9.55 22.15
CA GLU A 99 -1.96 -10.74 21.31
C GLU A 99 -3.21 -10.64 20.44
N GLU A 100 -4.23 -9.93 20.94
CA GLU A 100 -5.52 -9.78 20.29
C GLU A 100 -5.68 -8.49 19.47
N VAL A 101 -4.66 -7.61 19.45
CA VAL A 101 -4.65 -6.40 18.60
C VAL A 101 -4.93 -6.73 17.13
N ARG A 102 -4.58 -7.95 16.74
CA ARG A 102 -4.76 -8.46 15.38
C ARG A 102 -6.09 -9.17 15.20
N VAL A 103 -6.92 -9.36 16.21
CA VAL A 103 -8.21 -10.05 16.03
C VAL A 103 -9.16 -9.09 15.33
N CYS A 104 -9.72 -9.52 14.19
CA CYS A 104 -10.81 -8.79 13.57
C CYS A 104 -12.11 -9.23 14.24
N ALA A 105 -12.94 -8.28 14.67
CA ALA A 105 -14.31 -8.58 15.05
C ALA A 105 -14.98 -9.30 13.87
N ARG A 106 -15.32 -10.57 14.07
CA ARG A 106 -15.86 -11.45 13.02
C ARG A 106 -17.24 -10.96 12.60
N ARG A 107 -17.55 -11.22 11.33
CA ARG A 107 -18.86 -11.10 10.68
C ARG A 107 -19.96 -11.68 11.59
N ILE A 108 -20.98 -10.89 11.94
CA ILE A 108 -22.31 -11.45 12.22
C ILE A 108 -22.76 -12.01 10.86
N ALA A 109 -23.08 -13.31 10.85
CA ALA A 109 -23.45 -14.08 9.67
C ALA A 109 -24.49 -13.34 8.81
#